data_AF-A3IKP7-F1
#
_entry.id   AF-A3IKP7-F1
#
_cell.length_a   1.000
_cell.length_b   1.000
_cell.length_c   1.000
_cell.angle_alpha   90.00
_cell.angle_beta   90.00
_cell.angle_gamma   90.00
#
_symmetry.space_group_name_H-M   'P 1'
#
loop_
_entity.id
_entity.type
_entity.pdbx_description
1 polymer ?
#
loop_
_entity_poly.entity_id
_entity_poly.type
_entity_poly.pdbx_seq_one_letter_code
_entity_poly.pdbx_strand_id
1 'polypeptide(L)'
;MTPAHKSRRSIAVTETGKRKLREAQKQKGGKRITYEDIEEILNFKVSRSTIERFFRGKAVEIENAISIVEVLGLNLEDVVDLI
;
A
#
# COMPACT_ATOMS: atom_id res chain seq x y z
N MET A 1 -14.36 -14.43 -26.92
CA MET A 1 -13.17 -13.61 -26.64
C MET A 1 -13.03 -13.50 -25.13
N THR A 2 -12.32 -14.43 -24.52
CA THR A 2 -12.10 -14.49 -23.06
C THR A 2 -11.04 -13.44 -22.72
N PRO A 3 -11.25 -12.54 -21.74
CA PRO A 3 -10.21 -11.61 -21.36
C PRO A 3 -9.04 -12.42 -20.81
N ALA A 4 -7.84 -12.18 -21.35
CA ALA A 4 -6.62 -12.72 -20.80
C ALA A 4 -6.55 -12.30 -19.33
N HIS A 5 -6.67 -13.26 -18.40
CA HIS A 5 -6.29 -13.07 -17.01
C HIS A 5 -4.80 -12.71 -17.01
N LYS A 6 -4.46 -11.43 -17.15
CA LYS A 6 -3.18 -10.92 -16.68
C LYS A 6 -3.13 -11.40 -15.24
N SER A 7 -2.24 -12.34 -14.95
CA SER A 7 -1.95 -12.75 -13.58
C SER A 7 -1.50 -11.48 -12.85
N ARG A 8 -2.46 -10.80 -12.23
CA ARG A 8 -2.24 -9.63 -11.39
C ARG A 8 -1.51 -10.19 -10.20
N ARG A 9 -0.17 -10.16 -10.28
CA ARG A 9 0.69 -10.54 -9.17
C ARG A 9 0.24 -9.69 -7.99
N SER A 10 -0.17 -10.36 -6.93
CA SER A 10 -0.62 -9.73 -5.71
C SER A 10 0.41 -9.97 -4.62
N ILE A 11 0.55 -9.00 -3.73
CA ILE A 11 1.54 -9.02 -2.66
C ILE A 11 0.90 -8.57 -1.35
N ALA A 12 1.33 -9.18 -0.26
CA ALA A 12 0.87 -8.90 1.08
C ALA A 12 2.02 -8.34 1.92
N VAL A 13 1.65 -7.47 2.86
CA VAL A 13 2.59 -6.85 3.79
C VAL A 13 2.92 -7.84 4.90
N THR A 14 4.20 -7.93 5.28
CA THR A 14 4.63 -8.70 6.45
C THR A 14 4.17 -8.04 7.75
N GLU A 15 4.20 -8.75 8.88
CA GLU A 15 3.91 -8.15 10.18
C GLU A 15 4.85 -6.98 10.51
N THR A 16 6.13 -7.12 10.15
CA THR A 16 7.13 -6.06 10.29
C THR A 16 6.81 -4.88 9.37
N GLY A 17 6.40 -5.16 8.13
CA GLY A 17 5.99 -4.14 7.17
C GLY A 17 4.75 -3.36 7.61
N LYS A 18 3.77 -4.00 8.26
CA LYS A 18 2.60 -3.30 8.84
C LYS A 18 3.04 -2.25 9.85
N ARG A 19 4.05 -2.56 10.68
CA ARG A 19 4.60 -1.60 11.66
C ARG A 19 5.25 -0.42 10.96
N LYS A 20 6.09 -0.68 9.95
CA LYS A 20 6.73 0.38 9.14
C LYS A 20 5.70 1.28 8.45
N LEU A 21 4.64 0.71 7.85
CA LEU A 21 3.54 1.48 7.25
C LEU A 21 2.88 2.41 8.28
N ARG A 22 2.62 1.91 9.50
CA ARG A 22 2.00 2.68 10.59
C ARG A 22 2.93 3.79 11.10
N GLU A 23 4.23 3.55 11.11
CA GLU A 23 5.24 4.52 11.50
C GLU A 23 5.38 5.61 10.44
N ALA A 24 5.43 5.24 9.16
CA ALA A 24 5.50 6.19 8.05
C ALA A 24 4.23 7.05 7.90
N GLN A 25 3.06 6.56 8.35
CA GLN A 25 1.86 7.40 8.48
C GLN A 25 2.04 8.57 9.46
N LYS A 26 2.96 8.49 10.43
CA LYS A 26 3.22 9.55 11.40
C LYS A 26 4.27 10.51 10.83
N GLN A 27 3.84 11.58 10.17
CA GLN A 27 4.78 12.58 9.63
C GLN A 27 5.53 13.33 10.73
N LYS A 28 6.69 13.92 10.34
CA LYS A 28 7.46 14.89 11.13
C LYS A 28 6.60 16.14 11.39
N GLY A 29 5.89 16.16 12.51
CA GLY A 29 4.92 17.20 12.85
C GLY A 29 3.71 16.68 13.63
N GLY A 30 3.59 15.36 13.81
CA GLY A 30 2.59 14.74 14.68
C GLY A 30 1.22 14.52 14.03
N LYS A 31 0.94 15.13 12.87
CA LYS A 31 -0.26 14.82 12.09
C LYS A 31 -0.08 13.50 11.34
N ARG A 32 -1.03 12.58 11.54
CA ARG A 32 -1.06 11.28 10.86
C ARG A 32 -1.75 11.42 9.51
N ILE A 33 -1.15 10.87 8.45
CA ILE A 33 -1.79 10.72 7.14
C ILE A 33 -2.88 9.64 7.27
N THR A 34 -4.11 9.99 6.92
CA THR A 34 -5.26 9.08 6.89
C THR A 34 -5.29 8.23 5.62
N TYR A 35 -6.21 7.27 5.51
CA TYR A 35 -6.31 6.49 4.27
C TYR A 35 -6.93 7.30 3.14
N GLU A 36 -7.82 8.23 3.50
CA GLU A 36 -8.43 9.23 2.63
C GLU A 36 -7.35 10.17 2.06
N ASP A 37 -6.43 10.67 2.89
CA ASP A 37 -5.31 11.49 2.42
C ASP A 37 -4.43 10.73 1.39
N ILE A 38 -4.15 9.44 1.62
CA ILE A 38 -3.38 8.60 0.69
C ILE A 38 -4.14 8.44 -0.63
N GLU A 39 -5.45 8.18 -0.57
CA GLU A 39 -6.32 8.06 -1.74
C GLU A 39 -6.34 9.37 -2.56
N GLU A 40 -6.43 10.52 -1.90
CA GLU A 40 -6.37 11.85 -2.52
C GLU A 40 -5.01 12.11 -3.17
N ILE A 41 -3.89 11.82 -2.49
CA ILE A 41 -2.53 11.98 -3.05
C ILE A 41 -2.35 11.11 -4.30
N LEU A 42 -2.94 9.91 -4.31
CA LEU A 42 -2.93 9.00 -5.45
C LEU A 42 -3.90 9.41 -6.58
N ASN A 43 -4.59 10.55 -6.45
CA ASN A 43 -5.64 10.99 -7.37
C ASN A 43 -6.70 9.90 -7.59
N PHE A 44 -7.14 9.22 -6.52
CA PHE A 44 -8.16 8.17 -6.53
C PHE A 44 -7.84 6.95 -7.42
N LYS A 45 -6.58 6.78 -7.84
CA LYS A 45 -6.14 5.60 -8.59
C LYS A 45 -6.24 4.31 -7.77
N VAL A 46 -6.06 4.42 -6.46
CA VAL A 46 -6.16 3.31 -5.51
C VAL A 46 -7.23 3.65 -4.48
N SER A 47 -8.27 2.83 -4.41
CA SER A 47 -9.38 3.08 -3.47
C SER A 47 -8.94 2.98 -2.01
N ARG A 48 -9.57 3.75 -1.12
CA ARG A 48 -9.42 3.65 0.34
C ARG A 48 -9.51 2.20 0.82
N SER A 49 -10.48 1.44 0.29
CA SER A 49 -10.66 0.04 0.66
C SER A 49 -9.44 -0.83 0.35
N THR A 50 -8.74 -0.54 -0.75
CA THR A 50 -7.52 -1.24 -1.16
C THR A 50 -6.34 -0.82 -0.28
N ILE A 51 -6.23 0.47 0.04
CA ILE A 51 -5.23 1.00 0.97
C ILE A 51 -5.40 0.32 2.34
N GLU A 52 -6.62 0.30 2.88
CA GLU A 52 -6.92 -0.34 4.15
C GLU A 52 -6.65 -1.85 4.13
N ARG A 53 -6.95 -2.54 3.03
CA ARG A 53 -6.60 -3.96 2.83
C ARG A 53 -5.09 -4.16 2.93
N PHE A 54 -4.30 -3.33 2.25
CA PHE A 54 -2.85 -3.41 2.28
C PHE A 54 -2.31 -3.20 3.69
N PHE A 55 -2.75 -2.16 4.41
CA PHE A 55 -2.37 -1.91 5.81
C PHE A 55 -2.78 -3.04 6.78
N ARG A 56 -3.79 -3.85 6.43
CA ARG A 56 -4.18 -5.04 7.19
C ARG A 56 -3.36 -6.28 6.84
N GLY A 57 -2.42 -6.19 5.90
CA GLY A 57 -1.64 -7.31 5.38
C GLY A 57 -2.43 -8.22 4.45
N LYS A 58 -3.53 -7.74 3.87
CA LYS A 58 -4.24 -8.48 2.82
C LYS A 58 -3.55 -8.22 1.50
N ALA A 59 -3.47 -9.27 0.68
CA ALA A 59 -2.90 -9.16 -0.65
C ALA A 59 -3.65 -8.13 -1.52
N VAL A 60 -2.88 -7.29 -2.20
CA VAL A 60 -3.33 -6.29 -3.19
C VAL A 60 -2.45 -6.38 -4.43
N GLU A 61 -2.89 -5.81 -5.55
CA GLU A 61 -2.08 -5.76 -6.78
C GLU A 61 -0.75 -5.04 -6.52
N ILE A 62 0.35 -5.56 -7.07
CA ILE A 62 1.70 -4.99 -6.85
C ILE A 62 1.77 -3.51 -7.21
N GLU A 63 1.16 -3.09 -8.31
CA GLU A 63 1.12 -1.67 -8.73
C GLU A 63 0.46 -0.78 -7.67
N ASN A 64 -0.61 -1.27 -7.02
CA ASN A 64 -1.26 -0.58 -5.92
C ASN A 64 -0.36 -0.55 -4.68
N ALA A 65 0.31 -1.66 -4.37
CA ALA A 65 1.24 -1.73 -3.24
C ALA A 65 2.39 -0.72 -3.40
N ILE A 66 3.02 -0.66 -4.58
CA ILE A 66 4.08 0.30 -4.93
C ILE A 66 3.58 1.73 -4.75
N SER A 67 2.43 2.06 -5.34
CA SER A 67 1.86 3.40 -5.26
C SER A 67 1.62 3.82 -3.79
N ILE A 68 1.13 2.91 -2.93
CA ILE A 68 0.88 3.19 -1.52
C ILE A 68 2.17 3.46 -0.74
N VAL A 69 3.21 2.64 -0.94
CA VAL A 69 4.48 2.81 -0.19
C VAL A 69 5.23 4.05 -0.61
N GLU A 70 5.19 4.43 -1.89
CA GLU A 70 5.81 5.64 -2.41
C GLU A 70 5.23 6.91 -1.78
N VAL A 71 3.90 6.96 -1.58
CA VAL A 71 3.24 8.08 -0.87
C VAL A 71 3.75 8.23 0.57
N LEU A 72 4.14 7.12 1.19
CA LEU A 72 4.67 7.09 2.55
C LEU A 72 6.20 7.25 2.60
N GLY A 73 6.86 7.43 1.45
CA GLY A 73 8.32 7.54 1.37
C GLY A 73 9.05 6.25 1.73
N LEU A 74 8.42 5.09 1.50
CA LEU A 74 8.96 3.76 1.73
C LEU A 74 9.19 3.02 0.40
N ASN A 75 10.07 2.02 0.42
CA ASN A 75 10.19 1.09 -0.69
C ASN A 75 9.30 -0.14 -0.47
N LEU A 76 8.94 -0.84 -1.55
CA LEU A 76 8.10 -2.04 -1.43
C LEU A 76 8.80 -3.13 -0.59
N GLU A 77 10.10 -3.32 -0.81
CA GLU A 77 10.98 -4.25 -0.07
C GLU A 77 11.06 -3.95 1.44
N ASP A 78 10.71 -2.74 1.86
CA ASP A 78 10.68 -2.44 3.29
C ASP A 78 9.56 -3.19 4.00
N VAL A 79 8.47 -3.48 3.28
CA VAL A 79 7.21 -3.89 3.89
C VAL A 79 6.74 -5.27 3.45
N VAL A 80 7.40 -5.89 2.48
CA VAL A 80 7.08 -7.23 1.96
C VAL A 80 8.32 -8.12 2.00
N ASP A 81 8.14 -9.43 2.09
CA ASP A 81 9.22 -10.38 1.80
C ASP A 81 9.22 -10.64 0.29
N LEU A 82 10.30 -10.25 -0.40
CA LEU A 82 10.53 -10.63 -1.79
C LEU A 82 10.99 -12.09 -1.78
N ILE A 83 10.05 -13.01 -2.03
CA ILE A 83 10.29 -14.45 -2.18
C ILE A 83 10.81 -14.74 -3.59
#